data_AF-A0A9P7GL02-F1
#
_entry.id   AF-A0A9P7GL02-F1
#
_cell.length_a   1.000
_cell.length_b   1.000
_cell.length_c   1.000
_cell.angle_alpha   90.00
_cell.angle_beta   90.00
_cell.angle_gamma   90.00
#
_symmetry.space_group_name_H-M   'P 1'
#
loop_
_entity.id
_entity.type
_entity.pdbx_description
1 polymer ?
#
loop_
_entity_poly.entity_id
_entity_poly.type
_entity_poly.pdbx_seq_one_letter_code
_entity_poly.pdbx_strand_id
1 'polypeptide(L)'
;MSAPGADGVVHFWDKDARTRLKTFDAAPAPIVSTAFNRSGSIFAYAVSYDWFKGHSGMVAGHPNKLMLHACRDDEVSKRPPRK
;
A
#
# COMPACT_ATOMS: atom_id res chain seq x y z
N MET A 1 -3.62 6.50 -7.07
CA MET A 1 -2.18 6.57 -6.75
C MET A 1 -1.98 5.94 -5.38
N SER A 2 -1.00 5.05 -5.21
CA SER A 2 -0.59 4.51 -3.90
C SER A 2 0.75 5.14 -3.52
N ALA A 3 0.83 5.73 -2.33
CA ALA A 3 2.09 6.21 -1.76
C ALA A 3 2.56 5.17 -0.72
N PRO A 4 3.73 4.54 -0.89
CA PRO A 4 4.30 3.70 0.16
C PRO A 4 4.72 4.58 1.34
N GLY A 5 4.09 4.38 2.49
CA GLY A 5 4.48 5.03 3.73
C GLY A 5 5.58 4.25 4.45
N ALA A 6 6.57 4.97 4.98
CA ALA A 6 7.59 4.39 5.88
C ALA A 6 6.98 3.86 7.20
N ASP A 7 5.75 4.29 7.51
CA ASP A 7 4.90 3.77 8.59
C ASP A 7 4.24 2.43 8.26
N GLY A 8 4.48 1.87 7.06
CA GLY A 8 3.93 0.59 6.64
C GLY A 8 2.46 0.67 6.22
N VAL A 9 1.91 1.88 6.00
CA VAL A 9 0.51 2.07 5.63
C VAL A 9 0.38 2.38 4.14
N VAL A 10 -0.60 1.76 3.49
CA VAL A 10 -1.01 2.11 2.12
C VAL A 10 -2.28 2.94 2.17
N HIS A 11 -2.32 3.98 1.33
CA HIS A 11 -3.53 4.74 1.06
C HIS A 11 -3.87 4.70 -0.43
N PHE A 12 -5.15 4.47 -0.72
CA PHE A 12 -5.71 4.67 -2.04
C PHE A 12 -6.30 6.08 -2.14
N TRP A 13 -5.95 6.77 -3.21
CA TRP A 13 -6.33 8.16 -3.46
C TRP A 13 -7.07 8.30 -4.79
N ASP A 14 -8.15 9.08 -4.77
CA ASP A 14 -8.76 9.67 -5.96
C ASP A 14 -8.09 11.02 -6.23
N LYS A 15 -7.41 11.11 -7.38
CA LYS A 15 -6.71 12.33 -7.81
C LYS A 15 -7.68 13.46 -8.19
N ASP A 16 -8.84 13.13 -8.76
CA ASP A 16 -9.77 14.11 -9.32
C ASP A 16 -10.57 14.74 -8.18
N ALA A 17 -11.06 13.90 -7.25
CA ALA A 17 -11.78 14.36 -6.07
C ALA A 17 -10.84 14.90 -4.97
N ARG A 18 -9.53 14.65 -5.08
CA ARG A 18 -8.51 14.96 -4.05
C ARG A 18 -8.88 14.37 -2.68
N THR A 19 -9.50 13.19 -2.67
CA THR A 19 -9.93 12.50 -1.46
C THR A 19 -9.24 11.16 -1.29
N ARG A 20 -9.11 10.74 -0.03
CA ARG A 20 -8.64 9.41 0.33
C ARG A 20 -9.81 8.42 0.23
N LEU A 21 -9.65 7.38 -0.57
CA LEU A 21 -10.67 6.34 -0.78
C LEU A 21 -10.61 5.28 0.32
N LYS A 22 -9.40 4.75 0.58
CA LYS A 22 -9.16 3.68 1.54
C LYS A 22 -7.81 3.82 2.23
N THR A 23 -7.77 3.42 3.49
CA THR A 23 -6.56 3.19 4.27
C THR A 23 -6.48 1.70 4.58
N PHE A 24 -5.34 1.09 4.33
CA PHE A 24 -5.07 -0.29 4.72
C PHE A 24 -4.52 -0.34 6.14
N ASP A 25 -4.64 -1.49 6.78
CA ASP A 25 -4.00 -1.72 8.08
C ASP A 25 -2.48 -1.62 7.95
N ALA A 26 -1.82 -1.18 9.02
CA ALA A 26 -0.38 -1.05 9.04
C ALA A 26 0.28 -2.43 8.87
N ALA A 27 1.18 -2.53 7.90
CA ALA A 27 2.02 -3.70 7.73
C ALA A 27 3.03 -3.81 8.89
N PRO A 28 3.50 -5.02 9.22
CA PRO A 28 4.45 -5.23 10.32
C PRO A 28 5.85 -4.64 10.05
N ALA A 29 6.10 -4.12 8.85
CA ALA A 29 7.32 -3.43 8.45
C ALA A 29 7.02 -2.46 7.29
N PRO A 30 7.99 -1.61 6.88
CA PRO A 30 7.79 -0.67 5.79
C PRO A 30 7.38 -1.32 4.48
N ILE A 31 6.67 -0.55 3.65
CA ILE A 31 6.29 -0.97 2.31
C ILE A 31 7.29 -0.39 1.33
N VAL A 32 8.14 -1.25 0.75
CA VAL A 32 9.26 -0.83 -0.09
C VAL A 32 8.89 -0.71 -1.57
N SER A 33 7.82 -1.36 -1.98
CA SER A 33 7.37 -1.36 -3.38
C SER A 33 5.88 -1.67 -3.46
N THR A 34 5.22 -1.11 -4.48
CA THR A 34 3.81 -1.36 -4.77
C THR A 34 3.59 -1.39 -6.28
N ALA A 35 2.67 -2.25 -6.75
CA ALA A 35 2.31 -2.34 -8.16
C ALA A 35 0.88 -2.87 -8.31
N PHE A 36 0.21 -2.47 -9.40
CA PHE A 36 -1.04 -3.10 -9.82
C PHE A 36 -0.77 -4.07 -10.96
N ASN A 37 -1.54 -5.15 -11.04
CA ASN A 37 -1.58 -5.97 -12.24
C ASN A 37 -2.21 -5.19 -13.41
N ARG A 38 -2.09 -5.73 -14.63
CA ARG A 38 -2.54 -5.03 -15.85
C ARG A 38 -4.03 -4.64 -15.84
N SER A 39 -4.89 -5.44 -15.22
CA SER A 39 -6.33 -5.18 -15.12
C SER A 39 -6.71 -4.30 -13.92
N GLY A 40 -5.79 -4.02 -12.99
CA GLY A 40 -6.08 -3.31 -11.75
C GLY A 40 -6.85 -4.13 -10.70
N SER A 41 -7.12 -5.41 -10.96
CA SER A 41 -7.85 -6.29 -10.04
C SER A 41 -7.00 -6.81 -8.87
N ILE A 42 -5.68 -6.67 -8.95
CA ILE A 42 -4.76 -7.07 -7.89
C ILE A 42 -3.81 -5.91 -7.62
N PHE A 43 -3.70 -5.55 -6.34
CA PHE A 43 -2.69 -4.67 -5.80
C PHE A 43 -1.64 -5.50 -5.06
N ALA A 44 -0.41 -5.48 -5.58
CA ALA A 44 0.74 -6.12 -4.96
C ALA A 44 1.55 -5.08 -4.17
N TYR A 45 2.01 -5.46 -2.98
CA TYR A 45 2.93 -4.64 -2.20
C TYR A 45 3.96 -5.50 -1.48
N ALA A 46 5.19 -4.99 -1.37
CA ALA A 46 6.30 -5.67 -0.73
C ALA A 46 6.54 -5.07 0.67
N VAL A 47 6.51 -5.92 1.68
CA VAL A 47 6.78 -5.58 3.08
C VAL A 47 8.20 -5.99 3.40
N SER A 48 9.09 -5.01 3.57
CA SER A 48 10.49 -5.25 3.91
C SER A 48 11.15 -4.03 4.53
N TYR A 49 12.34 -4.25 5.08
CA TYR A 49 13.16 -3.16 5.59
C TYR A 49 13.67 -2.29 4.43
N ASP A 50 13.45 -0.98 4.52
CA ASP A 50 13.74 0.02 3.48
C ASP A 50 15.09 0.74 3.67
N TRP A 51 15.91 0.27 4.63
CA TRP A 51 17.22 0.81 4.96
C TRP A 51 17.23 2.19 5.64
N PHE A 52 16.11 2.69 6.16
CA PHE A 52 16.04 4.03 6.76
C PHE A 52 16.96 4.27 7.98
N LYS A 53 17.47 3.20 8.62
CA LYS A 53 18.46 3.25 9.72
C LYS A 53 19.82 2.68 9.32
N GLY A 54 20.08 2.48 8.03
CA GLY A 54 21.31 1.89 7.53
C GLY A 54 21.50 0.43 7.98
N HIS A 55 22.75 -0.05 7.92
CA HIS A 55 23.08 -1.45 8.20
C HIS A 55 22.72 -1.87 9.63
N SER A 56 22.77 -0.95 10.59
CA SER A 56 22.48 -1.23 12.00
C SER A 56 21.00 -1.51 12.26
N GLY A 57 20.11 -1.05 11.38
CA GLY A 57 18.69 -1.38 11.45
C GLY A 57 18.33 -2.73 10.85
N MET A 58 19.20 -3.33 10.03
CA MET A 58 18.95 -4.62 9.40
C MET A 58 19.33 -5.76 10.35
N VAL A 59 18.34 -6.25 11.10
CA VAL A 59 18.49 -7.38 12.02
C VAL A 59 17.90 -8.67 11.43
N ALA A 60 18.39 -9.82 11.91
CA ALA A 60 17.80 -11.11 11.61
C ALA A 60 16.34 -11.13 12.10
N GLY A 61 15.42 -11.59 11.24
CA GLY A 61 13.99 -11.67 11.55
C GLY A 61 13.13 -10.56 10.94
N HIS A 62 13.71 -9.59 10.23
CA HIS A 62 12.91 -8.65 9.44
C HIS A 62 12.05 -9.39 8.40
N PRO A 63 10.76 -9.02 8.26
CA PRO A 63 9.91 -9.64 7.25
C PRO A 63 10.40 -9.25 5.85
N ASN A 64 10.33 -10.22 4.94
CA ASN A 64 10.47 -9.98 3.51
C ASN A 64 9.35 -10.77 2.82
N LYS A 65 8.24 -10.08 2.55
CA LYS A 65 7.00 -10.71 2.09
C LYS A 65 6.40 -9.92 0.94
N LEU A 66 5.95 -10.63 -0.09
CA LEU A 66 5.06 -10.08 -1.11
C LEU A 66 3.61 -10.35 -0.67
N MET A 67 2.82 -9.29 -0.62
CA MET A 67 1.40 -9.35 -0.27
C MET A 67 0.59 -9.04 -1.52
N LEU A 68 -0.51 -9.77 -1.71
CA LEU A 68 -1.46 -9.55 -2.80
C LEU A 68 -2.82 -9.20 -2.21
N HIS A 69 -3.37 -8.07 -2.61
CA HIS A 69 -4.71 -7.64 -2.25
C HIS A 69 -5.59 -7.68 -3.49
N ALA A 70 -6.67 -8.45 -3.44
CA ALA A 70 -7.68 -8.44 -4.49
C ALA A 70 -8.48 -7.14 -4.39
N CYS A 71 -8.33 -6.27 -5.39
CA CYS A 71 -9.05 -5.00 -5.45
C CYS A 71 -10.49 -5.25 -5.85
N ARG A 72 -11.41 -4.80 -5.00
CA ARG A 72 -12.84 -4.76 -5.32
C ARG A 72 -13.21 -3.37 -5.83
N ASP A 73 -14.20 -3.28 -6.71
CA ASP A 73 -14.59 -2.03 -7.35
C ASP A 73 -14.96 -0.91 -6.36
N ASP A 74 -15.51 -1.26 -5.20
CA ASP A 74 -15.85 -0.32 -4.13
C ASP A 74 -14.64 0.32 -3.44
N GLU A 75 -13.46 -0.30 -3.56
CA GLU A 75 -12.22 0.18 -2.95
C GLU A 75 -11.43 1.13 -3.86
N VAL A 76 -11.69 1.06 -5.18
CA VAL A 76 -10.95 1.81 -6.21
C VAL A 76 -11.83 2.82 -6.97
N SER A 77 -13.16 2.67 -6.91
CA SER A 77 -14.10 3.54 -7.60
C SER A 77 -14.57 4.72 -6.73
N LYS A 78 -15.02 5.78 -7.42
CA LYS A 78 -15.54 7.01 -6.81
C LYS A 78 -16.74 6.65 -5.94
N ARG A 79 -16.74 7.08 -4.67
CA ARG A 79 -17.95 6.98 -3.84
C ARG A 79 -19.08 7.71 -4.58
N PRO A 80 -20.25 7.07 -4.82
CA PRO A 80 -21.36 7.75 -5.43
C PRO A 80 -21.76 8.96 -4.57
N PRO A 81 -22.15 10.09 -5.17
CA PRO A 81 -22.55 11.26 -4.41
C PRO A 81 -23.69 10.87 -3.46
N ARG A 82 -23.54 11.20 -2.18
CA ARG A 82 -24.65 11.12 -1.23
C ARG A 82 -25.76 12.05 -1.74
N LYS A 83 -26.94 11.48 -1.99
CA LYS A 83 -28.17 12.27 -2.18
C LYS A 83 -28.53 12.98 -0.88
#